data_AF-A0A8S2GZN9-F1
#
_entry.id   AF-A0A8S2GZN9-F1
#
_cell.length_a   1.000
_cell.length_b   1.000
_cell.length_c   1.000
_cell.angle_alpha   90.00
_cell.angle_beta   90.00
_cell.angle_gamma   90.00
#
_symmetry.space_group_name_H-M   'P 1'
#
loop_
_entity.id
_entity.type
_entity.pdbx_description
1 polymer ?
#
loop_
_entity_poly.entity_id
_entity_poly.type
_entity_poly.pdbx_seq_one_letter_code
_entity_poly.pdbx_strand_id
1 'polypeptide(L)'
;MKNFTLTGEPLTDFQLVLEQIDTVSTVELNDFLLNSTSSMFFPYTFSLTQTQLKVGSNNTLKIQIRSPIEYALQQAVNYPYYVPPNCTDSQTHGECHFQFIRKEACSFSWGWGPAFAPMGITGDIYLQAIDSSTQDMSQTDFHLCDVNVKKVSNDDEDSWIIDFQLKFEENPCSVLRSEDLYFRLINTSWSSNTTLSCVNNYQSPVPFTVRVPSHYIALWYPHTIGQPILYEFQVECYSQIKTKQIGFRTIELIQDPYTDLDPDLNGTSFYFKVNNQTLFIKGSNWIPADSFQERITQEYLEVLLKSAAEANINMLRVWGGGLYEKKEFYELADQLGIMIWQDFMFSDSL
;
A
#
# COMPACT_ATOMS: atom_id res chain seq x y z
N MET A 1 20.16 18.82 0.40
CA MET A 1 20.20 19.50 -0.92
C MET A 1 20.90 18.57 -1.90
N LYS A 2 20.34 18.37 -3.09
CA LYS A 2 20.92 17.53 -4.13
C LYS A 2 20.89 18.28 -5.45
N ASN A 3 22.00 18.23 -6.17
CA ASN A 3 22.14 18.81 -7.50
C ASN A 3 21.98 17.70 -8.54
N PHE A 4 21.28 18.00 -9.63
CA PHE A 4 21.09 17.05 -10.73
C PHE A 4 20.93 17.77 -12.07
N THR A 5 21.30 17.08 -13.15
CA THR A 5 21.17 17.58 -14.52
C THR A 5 20.21 16.71 -15.29
N LEU A 6 19.34 17.33 -16.08
CA LEU A 6 18.47 16.63 -17.02
C LEU A 6 19.12 16.65 -18.40
N THR A 7 19.28 15.47 -18.99
CA THR A 7 19.78 15.26 -20.35
C THR A 7 18.63 14.84 -21.25
N GLY A 8 18.38 15.55 -22.35
CA GLY A 8 17.30 15.25 -23.30
C GLY A 8 16.60 16.51 -23.82
N GLU A 9 15.66 16.34 -24.75
CA GLU A 9 14.81 17.45 -25.23
C GLU A 9 13.66 17.76 -24.25
N PRO A 10 13.24 19.03 -24.12
CA PRO A 10 12.22 19.46 -23.16
C PRO A 10 10.82 19.18 -23.72
N LEU A 11 10.38 17.92 -23.68
CA LEU A 11 9.15 17.55 -24.39
C LEU A 11 7.92 17.31 -23.51
N THR A 12 8.02 17.40 -22.18
CA THR A 12 6.93 16.97 -21.30
C THR A 12 6.80 17.79 -20.01
N ASP A 13 5.58 17.81 -19.45
CA ASP A 13 5.38 18.25 -18.06
C ASP A 13 6.03 17.20 -17.15
N PHE A 14 6.54 17.60 -15.99
CA PHE A 14 7.16 16.66 -15.05
C PHE A 14 6.40 16.64 -13.73
N GLN A 15 6.44 15.51 -13.05
CA GLN A 15 6.07 15.39 -11.65
C GLN A 15 7.30 14.98 -10.83
N LEU A 16 7.50 15.65 -9.70
CA LEU A 16 8.41 15.20 -8.66
C LEU A 16 7.64 14.30 -7.70
N VAL A 17 8.08 13.05 -7.57
CA VAL A 17 7.50 12.07 -6.66
C VAL A 17 8.46 11.83 -5.50
N LEU A 18 7.94 11.92 -4.29
CA LEU A 18 8.58 11.48 -3.05
C LEU A 18 7.75 10.30 -2.55
N GLU A 19 8.25 9.08 -2.67
CA GLU A 19 7.49 7.88 -2.27
C GLU A 19 7.26 7.85 -0.76
N GLN A 20 8.28 8.22 0.02
CA GLN A 20 8.17 8.28 1.46
C GLN A 20 9.18 9.26 2.06
N ILE A 21 8.69 10.12 2.95
CA ILE A 21 9.48 11.10 3.68
C ILE A 21 9.02 11.17 5.13
N ASP A 22 9.98 11.17 6.05
CA ASP A 22 9.75 11.13 7.48
C ASP A 22 10.23 12.43 8.13
N THR A 23 9.34 13.36 8.50
CA THR A 23 7.89 13.38 8.21
C THR A 23 7.50 14.74 7.65
N VAL A 24 7.72 15.79 8.45
CA VAL A 24 7.33 17.17 8.11
C VAL A 24 8.48 17.86 7.43
N SER A 25 8.28 18.32 6.19
CA SER A 25 9.33 18.98 5.43
C SER A 25 8.81 20.09 4.54
N THR A 26 9.71 20.98 4.10
CA THR A 26 9.49 21.88 2.96
C THR A 26 10.28 21.39 1.75
N VAL A 27 9.66 21.41 0.58
CA VAL A 27 10.24 20.95 -0.69
C VAL A 27 10.41 22.13 -1.64
N GLU A 28 11.64 22.39 -2.05
CA GLU A 28 12.02 23.47 -2.96
C GLU A 28 12.80 22.92 -4.15
N LEU A 29 12.49 23.40 -5.35
CA LEU A 29 13.22 23.11 -6.59
C LEU A 29 13.69 24.43 -7.21
N ASN A 30 14.99 24.59 -7.41
CA ASN A 30 15.58 25.81 -7.99
C ASN A 30 15.10 27.11 -7.31
N ASP A 31 15.06 27.10 -5.97
CA ASP A 31 14.56 28.18 -5.11
C ASP A 31 13.05 28.47 -5.23
N PHE A 32 12.30 27.67 -6.00
CA PHE A 32 10.84 27.68 -5.99
C PHE A 32 10.31 26.73 -4.92
N LEU A 33 9.54 27.26 -3.97
CA LEU A 33 8.79 26.44 -3.02
C LEU A 33 7.69 25.66 -3.78
N LEU A 34 7.75 24.33 -3.72
CA LEU A 34 6.72 23.46 -4.28
C LEU A 34 5.56 23.31 -3.29
N ASN A 35 5.84 22.69 -2.13
CA ASN A 35 4.88 22.56 -1.03
C ASN A 35 5.59 22.02 0.24
N SER A 36 4.81 21.66 1.26
CA SER A 36 5.25 20.92 2.43
C SER A 36 4.67 19.50 2.51
N THR A 37 5.30 18.67 3.34
CA THR A 37 4.85 17.32 3.71
C THR A 37 4.45 17.28 5.19
N SER A 38 3.58 16.34 5.56
CA SER A 38 2.96 16.29 6.90
C SER A 38 2.70 14.88 7.45
N SER A 39 2.95 13.83 6.66
CA SER A 39 2.68 12.43 6.99
C SER A 39 3.76 11.52 6.43
N MET A 40 4.25 10.59 7.24
CA MET A 40 5.21 9.56 6.85
C MET A 40 4.58 8.46 5.98
N PHE A 41 3.25 8.36 6.01
CA PHE A 41 2.53 7.20 5.49
C PHE A 41 1.97 7.35 4.07
N PHE A 42 2.24 8.48 3.41
CA PHE A 42 1.72 8.75 2.07
C PHE A 42 2.83 9.26 1.14
N PRO A 43 2.79 8.88 -0.14
CA PRO A 43 3.61 9.51 -1.15
C PRO A 43 3.15 10.95 -1.41
N TYR A 44 4.08 11.80 -1.84
CA TYR A 44 3.82 13.17 -2.26
C TYR A 44 4.19 13.34 -3.73
N THR A 45 3.30 13.95 -4.51
CA THR A 45 3.53 14.25 -5.93
C THR A 45 3.36 15.74 -6.17
N PHE A 46 4.35 16.37 -6.80
CA PHE A 46 4.34 17.79 -7.14
C PHE A 46 4.45 17.95 -8.66
N SER A 47 3.39 18.47 -9.29
CA SER A 47 3.45 18.87 -10.70
C SER A 47 4.42 20.05 -10.85
N LEU A 48 5.35 19.92 -11.77
CA LEU A 48 6.38 20.90 -12.08
C LEU A 48 6.04 21.60 -13.38
N THR A 49 6.20 22.92 -13.41
CA THR A 49 6.13 23.69 -14.65
C THR A 49 7.50 23.75 -15.32
N GLN A 50 7.51 23.98 -16.63
CA GLN A 50 8.75 24.16 -17.40
C GLN A 50 9.64 25.31 -16.88
N THR A 51 9.09 26.29 -16.16
CA THR A 51 9.86 27.40 -15.59
C THR A 51 10.58 27.03 -14.29
N GLN A 52 10.11 25.99 -13.60
CA GLN A 52 10.70 25.50 -12.35
C GLN A 52 11.85 24.53 -12.60
N LEU A 53 11.89 23.88 -13.77
CA LEU A 53 12.87 22.86 -14.13
C LEU A 53 13.79 23.33 -15.27
N LYS A 54 15.10 23.16 -15.12
CA LYS A 54 16.11 23.65 -16.07
C LYS A 54 16.71 22.47 -16.83
N VAL A 55 16.39 22.33 -18.11
CA VAL A 55 16.97 21.27 -18.97
C VAL A 55 18.37 21.66 -19.43
N GLY A 56 19.29 20.69 -19.50
CA GLY A 56 20.69 20.92 -19.92
C GLY A 56 21.51 21.79 -18.96
N SER A 57 20.96 22.11 -17.78
CA SER A 57 21.59 22.90 -16.73
C SER A 57 21.44 22.21 -15.39
N ASN A 58 22.18 22.71 -14.39
CA ASN A 58 22.09 22.19 -13.03
C ASN A 58 20.77 22.61 -12.36
N ASN A 59 20.08 21.63 -11.77
CA ASN A 59 18.91 21.81 -10.93
C ASN A 59 19.27 21.51 -9.49
N THR A 60 18.65 22.23 -8.56
CA THR A 60 18.84 22.04 -7.12
C THR A 60 17.54 21.64 -6.46
N LEU A 61 17.46 20.42 -5.94
CA LEU A 61 16.38 19.97 -5.05
C LEU A 61 16.80 20.16 -3.59
N LYS A 62 15.99 20.89 -2.82
CA LYS A 62 16.20 21.12 -1.40
C LYS A 62 14.97 20.68 -0.62
N ILE A 63 15.17 19.71 0.26
CA ILE A 63 14.17 19.23 1.20
C ILE A 63 14.68 19.57 2.60
N GLN A 64 13.91 20.36 3.35
CA GLN A 64 14.23 20.71 4.74
C GLN A 64 13.27 19.99 5.67
N ILE A 65 13.75 18.96 6.35
CA ILE A 65 12.95 18.19 7.30
C ILE A 65 13.03 18.87 8.67
N ARG A 66 11.89 19.01 9.33
CA ARG A 66 11.75 19.63 10.66
C ARG A 66 11.76 18.56 11.75
N SER A 67 12.26 18.95 12.93
CA SER A 67 12.20 18.11 14.14
C SER A 67 10.75 17.65 14.40
N PRO A 68 10.49 16.33 14.49
CA PRO A 68 9.15 15.82 14.75
C PRO A 68 8.66 16.21 16.15
N ILE A 69 9.57 16.29 17.13
CA ILE A 69 9.26 16.66 18.52
C ILE A 69 8.81 18.12 18.60
N GLU A 70 9.56 19.03 17.97
CA GLU A 70 9.21 20.46 17.95
C GLU A 70 7.90 20.70 17.18
N TYR A 71 7.71 20.00 16.05
CA TYR A 71 6.48 20.08 15.28
C TYR A 71 5.27 19.60 16.09
N ALA A 72 5.37 18.42 16.72
CA ALA A 72 4.31 17.85 17.53
C ALA A 72 3.93 18.75 18.70
N LEU A 73 4.91 19.32 19.41
CA LEU A 73 4.68 20.33 20.46
C LEU A 73 3.96 21.57 19.90
N GLN A 74 4.40 22.08 18.76
CA GLN A 74 3.75 23.24 18.13
C GLN A 74 2.29 22.95 17.77
N GLN A 75 2.00 21.76 17.24
CA GLN A 75 0.62 21.35 16.95
C GLN A 75 -0.21 21.23 18.23
N ALA A 76 0.35 20.62 19.29
CA ALA A 76 -0.33 20.46 20.56
C ALA A 76 -0.69 21.81 21.21
N VAL A 77 0.23 22.78 21.19
CA VAL A 77 -0.01 24.14 21.73
C VAL A 77 -1.09 24.89 20.94
N ASN A 78 -1.17 24.67 19.64
CA ASN A 78 -2.16 25.30 18.77
C ASN A 78 -3.53 24.60 18.80
N TYR A 79 -3.63 23.43 19.43
CA TYR A 79 -4.87 22.66 19.46
C TYR A 79 -5.83 23.22 20.53
N PRO A 80 -7.14 23.32 20.25
CA PRO A 80 -8.07 24.05 21.11
C PRO A 80 -8.36 23.39 22.46
N TYR A 81 -7.99 22.12 22.65
CA TYR A 81 -8.21 21.39 23.89
C TYR A 81 -7.14 20.31 24.10
N TYR A 82 -7.12 19.73 25.29
CA TYR A 82 -6.16 18.68 25.64
C TYR A 82 -6.49 17.35 24.97
N VAL A 83 -5.47 16.70 24.37
CA VAL A 83 -5.57 15.35 23.80
C VAL A 83 -4.58 14.43 24.54
N PRO A 84 -5.05 13.44 25.32
CA PRO A 84 -4.18 12.52 26.05
C PRO A 84 -3.56 11.43 25.15
N PRO A 85 -2.42 10.84 25.58
CA PRO A 85 -1.57 11.27 26.69
C PRO A 85 -0.66 12.45 26.27
N ASN A 86 -0.26 13.30 27.21
CA ASN A 86 0.61 14.43 26.88
C ASN A 86 2.04 13.97 26.54
N CYS A 87 2.58 13.05 27.34
CA CYS A 87 3.90 12.49 27.22
C CYS A 87 3.85 10.98 27.45
N THR A 88 4.86 10.27 26.95
CA THR A 88 5.08 8.86 27.27
C THR A 88 5.37 8.67 28.76
N ASP A 89 5.27 7.43 29.26
CA ASP A 89 5.62 7.12 30.65
C ASP A 89 7.07 7.51 30.95
N SER A 90 7.31 8.16 32.09
CA SER A 90 8.65 8.57 32.54
C SER A 90 9.69 7.45 32.52
N GLN A 91 9.29 6.19 32.73
CA GLN A 91 10.17 5.02 32.71
C GLN A 91 10.68 4.69 31.30
N THR A 92 9.95 5.09 30.26
CA THR A 92 10.34 4.88 28.85
C THR A 92 11.34 5.92 28.36
N HIS A 93 11.56 7.00 29.12
CA HIS A 93 12.44 8.11 28.73
C HIS A 93 12.13 8.65 27.32
N GLY A 94 10.84 8.74 27.00
CA GLY A 94 10.35 9.15 25.69
C GLY A 94 9.98 10.61 25.54
N GLU A 95 9.45 10.90 24.37
CA GLU A 95 9.07 12.24 23.92
C GLU A 95 7.56 12.48 24.03
N CYS A 96 7.16 13.74 23.98
CA CYS A 96 5.77 14.14 24.16
C CYS A 96 5.02 14.35 22.84
N HIS A 97 3.69 14.32 22.91
CA HIS A 97 2.78 14.76 21.85
C HIS A 97 2.80 13.94 20.54
N PHE A 98 3.22 12.68 20.56
CA PHE A 98 3.27 11.82 19.35
C PHE A 98 1.94 11.74 18.58
N GLN A 99 0.80 11.91 19.26
CA GLN A 99 -0.55 11.95 18.66
C GLN A 99 -0.78 13.11 17.70
N PHE A 100 0.04 14.17 17.76
CA PHE A 100 -0.08 15.37 16.93
C PHE A 100 0.74 15.33 15.62
N ILE A 101 1.39 14.20 15.31
CA ILE A 101 2.16 14.01 14.09
C ILE A 101 1.82 12.67 13.43
N ARG A 102 1.66 12.64 12.11
CA ARG A 102 1.42 11.41 11.35
C ARG A 102 2.75 10.70 11.03
N LYS A 103 3.33 10.13 12.08
CA LYS A 103 4.60 9.37 12.10
C LYS A 103 4.41 8.07 12.89
N GLU A 104 5.34 7.13 12.74
CA GLU A 104 5.45 5.96 13.63
C GLU A 104 5.39 6.37 15.11
N ALA A 105 4.33 5.99 15.82
CA ALA A 105 4.09 6.45 17.19
C ALA A 105 5.17 5.96 18.17
N CYS A 106 5.58 4.69 18.05
CA CYS A 106 6.63 4.13 18.90
C CYS A 106 8.03 4.72 18.66
N SER A 107 8.22 5.56 17.63
CA SER A 107 9.47 6.32 17.46
C SER A 107 9.69 7.37 18.55
N PHE A 108 8.63 7.76 19.29
CA PHE A 108 8.68 8.65 20.45
C PHE A 108 8.95 7.88 21.77
N SER A 109 9.31 6.60 21.67
CA SER A 109 9.40 5.57 22.72
C SER A 109 8.18 4.67 22.81
N TRP A 110 8.39 3.50 23.42
CA TRP A 110 7.32 2.64 23.92
C TRP A 110 7.81 1.85 25.14
N GLY A 111 6.93 1.05 25.76
CA GLY A 111 7.30 0.15 26.86
C GLY A 111 8.40 -0.87 26.53
N TRP A 112 8.80 -0.99 25.26
CA TRP A 112 9.83 -1.89 24.75
C TRP A 112 10.81 -1.23 23.77
N GLY A 113 10.61 0.06 23.44
CA GLY A 113 11.30 0.74 22.33
C GLY A 113 11.89 2.10 22.73
N PRO A 114 13.05 2.49 22.18
CA PRO A 114 13.69 3.77 22.47
C PRO A 114 13.03 4.95 21.74
N ALA A 115 13.32 6.17 22.21
CA ALA A 115 12.84 7.43 21.63
C ALA A 115 13.87 8.01 20.64
N PHE A 116 13.95 7.46 19.42
CA PHE A 116 14.87 7.99 18.41
C PHE A 116 14.28 9.08 17.51
N ALA A 117 12.95 9.08 17.32
CA ALA A 117 12.19 10.00 16.47
C ALA A 117 12.97 10.43 15.19
N PRO A 118 13.39 9.47 14.34
CA PRO A 118 14.30 9.76 13.23
C PRO A 118 13.64 10.69 12.20
N MET A 119 14.48 11.31 11.38
CA MET A 119 14.09 12.18 10.28
C MET A 119 14.86 11.78 9.03
N GLY A 120 14.19 11.66 7.90
CA GLY A 120 14.86 11.28 6.68
C GLY A 120 13.97 11.13 5.47
N ILE A 121 14.61 10.84 4.35
CA ILE A 121 13.98 10.37 3.13
C ILE A 121 14.07 8.85 3.19
N THR A 122 12.94 8.17 3.36
CA THR A 122 12.89 6.72 3.61
C THR A 122 12.45 5.92 2.38
N GLY A 123 11.93 6.59 1.35
CA GLY A 123 11.58 6.00 0.05
C GLY A 123 12.25 6.76 -1.11
N ASP A 124 12.02 6.30 -2.33
CA ASP A 124 12.67 6.89 -3.50
C ASP A 124 12.16 8.30 -3.80
N ILE A 125 13.03 9.08 -4.45
CA ILE A 125 12.71 10.39 -5.02
C ILE A 125 13.09 10.37 -6.49
N TYR A 126 12.10 10.59 -7.35
CA TYR A 126 12.30 10.57 -8.79
C TYR A 126 11.45 11.64 -9.49
N LEU A 127 11.89 11.98 -10.71
CA LEU A 127 11.11 12.78 -11.65
C LEU A 127 10.41 11.83 -12.62
N GLN A 128 9.11 11.97 -12.74
CA GLN A 128 8.30 11.27 -13.73
C GLN A 128 7.92 12.27 -14.83
N ALA A 129 8.25 11.93 -16.07
CA ALA A 129 7.76 12.66 -17.23
C ALA A 129 6.28 12.36 -17.44
N ILE A 130 5.49 13.38 -17.74
CA ILE A 130 4.09 13.29 -18.17
C ILE A 130 4.07 13.64 -19.64
N ASP A 131 4.08 12.62 -20.49
CA ASP A 131 3.88 12.86 -21.90
C ASP A 131 2.44 13.30 -22.15
N SER A 132 2.30 14.42 -22.85
CA SER A 132 1.00 14.94 -23.30
C SER A 132 1.01 15.22 -24.80
N SER A 133 2.11 14.89 -25.51
CA SER A 133 2.30 15.35 -26.88
C SER A 133 2.94 14.33 -27.84
N THR A 134 3.25 13.10 -27.44
CA THR A 134 3.65 12.09 -28.43
C THR A 134 2.46 11.57 -29.21
N GLN A 135 2.29 12.08 -30.43
CA GLN A 135 1.37 11.56 -31.44
C GLN A 135 1.76 10.18 -32.01
N ASP A 136 2.71 9.47 -31.40
CA ASP A 136 2.99 8.06 -31.71
C ASP A 136 2.34 7.16 -30.65
N MET A 137 1.02 7.30 -30.52
CA MET A 137 0.18 6.63 -29.52
C MET A 137 -0.10 5.15 -29.86
N SER A 138 0.85 4.49 -30.52
CA SER A 138 0.77 3.05 -30.79
C SER A 138 1.12 2.20 -29.55
N GLN A 139 1.62 2.81 -28.47
CA GLN A 139 2.05 2.13 -27.22
C GLN A 139 1.94 3.00 -25.96
N THR A 140 0.76 3.51 -25.60
CA THR A 140 0.58 4.17 -24.28
C THR A 140 0.86 3.16 -23.15
N ASP A 141 1.78 3.46 -22.22
CA ASP A 141 2.00 2.63 -21.03
C ASP A 141 0.80 2.74 -20.06
N PHE A 142 0.60 1.69 -19.28
CA PHE A 142 -0.50 1.59 -18.32
C PHE A 142 -0.06 0.88 -17.05
N HIS A 143 -0.62 1.27 -15.91
CA HIS A 143 -0.40 0.59 -14.64
C HIS A 143 -1.63 -0.23 -14.25
N LEU A 144 -1.37 -1.46 -13.80
CA LEU A 144 -2.37 -2.33 -13.19
C LEU A 144 -2.46 -2.00 -11.69
N CYS A 145 -3.62 -1.49 -11.27
CA CYS A 145 -3.89 -1.01 -9.92
C CYS A 145 -5.05 -1.80 -9.27
N ASP A 146 -5.11 -1.80 -7.94
CA ASP A 146 -6.26 -2.22 -7.13
C ASP A 146 -6.89 -3.57 -7.53
N VAL A 147 -6.06 -4.57 -7.77
CA VAL A 147 -6.52 -5.93 -8.12
C VAL A 147 -7.10 -6.62 -6.88
N ASN A 148 -8.40 -6.87 -6.92
CA ASN A 148 -9.18 -7.48 -5.85
C ASN A 148 -9.94 -8.70 -6.37
N VAL A 149 -10.09 -9.72 -5.54
CA VAL A 149 -10.85 -10.93 -5.88
C VAL A 149 -12.03 -11.10 -4.94
N LYS A 150 -13.19 -11.48 -5.48
CA LYS A 150 -14.39 -11.78 -4.70
C LYS A 150 -15.11 -13.01 -5.22
N LYS A 151 -15.60 -13.85 -4.30
CA LYS A 151 -16.43 -15.00 -4.66
C LYS A 151 -17.82 -14.53 -5.05
N VAL A 152 -18.38 -15.08 -6.12
CA VAL A 152 -19.77 -14.87 -6.54
C VAL A 152 -20.40 -16.23 -6.81
N SER A 153 -21.41 -16.54 -6.00
CA SER A 153 -22.26 -17.72 -6.17
C SER A 153 -23.54 -17.32 -6.90
N ASN A 154 -23.76 -17.88 -8.09
CA ASN A 154 -25.04 -17.82 -8.80
C ASN A 154 -25.66 -19.22 -8.81
N ASP A 155 -26.96 -19.33 -9.04
CA ASP A 155 -27.72 -20.59 -9.00
C ASP A 155 -27.15 -21.72 -9.90
N ASP A 156 -26.40 -21.38 -10.95
CA ASP A 156 -25.91 -22.34 -11.96
C ASP A 156 -24.40 -22.69 -11.89
N GLU A 157 -23.53 -21.80 -11.40
CA GLU A 157 -22.08 -22.10 -11.25
C GLU A 157 -21.37 -21.10 -10.30
N ASP A 158 -20.60 -21.63 -9.35
CA ASP A 158 -19.72 -20.85 -8.48
C ASP A 158 -18.59 -20.21 -9.33
N SER A 159 -18.34 -18.92 -9.11
CA SER A 159 -17.30 -18.19 -9.83
C SER A 159 -16.59 -17.18 -8.94
N TRP A 160 -15.50 -16.65 -9.47
CA TRP A 160 -14.77 -15.54 -8.88
C TRP A 160 -14.80 -14.34 -9.82
N ILE A 161 -14.86 -13.16 -9.23
CA ILE A 161 -14.64 -11.91 -9.94
C ILE A 161 -13.26 -11.39 -9.57
N ILE A 162 -12.51 -10.95 -10.57
CA ILE A 162 -11.33 -10.10 -10.40
C ILE A 162 -11.75 -8.68 -10.80
N ASP A 163 -11.80 -7.78 -9.82
CA ASP A 163 -11.98 -6.35 -10.03
C ASP A 163 -10.59 -5.70 -10.02
N PHE A 164 -10.30 -4.83 -10.99
CA PHE A 164 -9.02 -4.13 -11.07
C PHE A 164 -9.19 -2.81 -11.78
N GLN A 165 -8.14 -1.98 -11.74
CA GLN A 165 -8.12 -0.69 -12.39
C GLN A 165 -6.90 -0.57 -13.31
N LEU A 166 -7.08 0.05 -14.48
CA LEU A 166 -5.99 0.39 -15.39
C LEU A 166 -5.80 1.91 -15.40
N LYS A 167 -4.61 2.37 -15.03
CA LYS A 167 -4.21 3.77 -15.12
C LYS A 167 -3.31 3.96 -16.34
N PHE A 168 -3.83 4.52 -17.41
CA PHE A 168 -3.03 4.89 -18.57
C PHE A 168 -2.32 6.22 -18.31
N GLU A 169 -1.07 6.34 -18.77
CA GLU A 169 -0.31 7.60 -18.67
C GLU A 169 -0.95 8.71 -19.51
N GLU A 170 -1.47 8.35 -20.68
CA GLU A 170 -2.20 9.24 -21.57
C GLU A 170 -3.67 8.84 -21.67
N ASN A 171 -4.53 9.75 -22.14
CA ASN A 171 -5.92 9.41 -22.41
C ASN A 171 -6.00 8.49 -23.64
N PRO A 172 -6.29 7.18 -23.48
CA PRO A 172 -6.33 6.24 -24.60
C PRO A 172 -7.41 6.64 -25.62
N CYS A 173 -8.43 7.39 -25.19
CA CYS A 173 -9.55 7.83 -26.00
C CYS A 173 -9.28 9.03 -26.90
N SER A 174 -8.08 9.61 -26.83
CA SER A 174 -7.69 10.70 -27.72
C SER A 174 -7.34 10.22 -29.14
N VAL A 175 -7.04 8.94 -29.33
CA VAL A 175 -6.74 8.33 -30.65
C VAL A 175 -7.55 7.06 -30.93
N LEU A 176 -7.98 6.33 -29.91
CA LEU A 176 -8.63 5.03 -30.11
C LEU A 176 -10.14 5.11 -30.26
N ARG A 177 -10.67 4.28 -31.15
CA ARG A 177 -12.10 3.94 -31.18
C ARG A 177 -12.40 2.74 -30.27
N SER A 178 -11.48 1.79 -30.15
CA SER A 178 -11.52 0.62 -29.27
C SER A 178 -10.17 -0.13 -29.27
N GLU A 179 -9.73 -0.68 -28.13
CA GLU A 179 -8.54 -1.56 -28.04
C GLU A 179 -8.90 -2.88 -27.34
N ASP A 180 -8.32 -4.00 -27.79
CA ASP A 180 -8.50 -5.31 -27.17
C ASP A 180 -7.59 -5.47 -25.94
N LEU A 181 -8.21 -5.81 -24.80
CA LEU A 181 -7.53 -6.20 -23.57
C LEU A 181 -7.61 -7.71 -23.42
N TYR A 182 -6.47 -8.35 -23.16
CA TYR A 182 -6.41 -9.79 -22.90
C TYR A 182 -6.04 -10.05 -21.44
N PHE A 183 -6.75 -10.98 -20.83
CA PHE A 183 -6.60 -11.35 -19.43
C PHE A 183 -6.26 -12.83 -19.31
N ARG A 184 -5.26 -13.18 -18.49
CA ARG A 184 -4.87 -14.57 -18.26
C ARG A 184 -4.56 -14.81 -16.78
N LEU A 185 -4.82 -16.04 -16.34
CA LEU A 185 -4.28 -16.57 -15.10
C LEU A 185 -3.18 -17.57 -15.46
N ILE A 186 -1.93 -17.23 -15.18
CA ILE A 186 -0.79 -18.08 -15.52
C ILE A 186 -0.90 -19.43 -14.82
N ASN A 187 -0.44 -20.49 -15.49
CA ASN A 187 -0.56 -21.89 -15.07
C ASN A 187 -2.00 -22.42 -14.98
N THR A 188 -2.95 -21.71 -15.59
CA THR A 188 -4.31 -22.22 -15.86
C THR A 188 -4.59 -22.16 -17.37
N SER A 189 -5.65 -22.81 -17.82
CA SER A 189 -6.17 -22.62 -19.18
C SER A 189 -7.22 -21.51 -19.27
N TRP A 190 -7.41 -20.70 -18.22
CA TRP A 190 -8.36 -19.60 -18.25
C TRP A 190 -7.76 -18.37 -18.93
N SER A 191 -8.55 -17.80 -19.84
CA SER A 191 -8.30 -16.49 -20.44
C SER A 191 -9.62 -15.81 -20.74
N SER A 192 -9.61 -14.49 -20.74
CA SER A 192 -10.74 -13.66 -21.16
C SER A 192 -10.24 -12.46 -21.95
N ASN A 193 -11.12 -11.78 -22.66
CA ASN A 193 -10.81 -10.52 -23.30
C ASN A 193 -12.00 -9.57 -23.19
N THR A 194 -11.72 -8.28 -23.35
CA THR A 194 -12.74 -7.25 -23.48
C THR A 194 -12.20 -6.11 -24.32
N THR A 195 -13.06 -5.18 -24.72
CA THR A 195 -12.65 -3.98 -25.45
C THR A 195 -12.71 -2.76 -24.55
N LEU A 196 -11.63 -1.99 -24.52
CA LEU A 196 -11.64 -0.65 -23.96
C LEU A 196 -12.49 0.25 -24.89
N SER A 197 -13.73 0.54 -24.48
CA SER A 197 -14.63 1.42 -25.23
C SER A 197 -14.55 2.84 -24.71
N CYS A 198 -14.13 3.75 -25.58
CA CYS A 198 -13.93 5.14 -25.22
C CYS A 198 -15.24 5.93 -25.17
N VAL A 199 -15.56 6.44 -23.99
CA VAL A 199 -16.70 7.35 -23.77
C VAL A 199 -16.15 8.77 -23.65
N ASN A 200 -16.88 9.79 -24.12
CA ASN A 200 -16.44 11.19 -24.19
C ASN A 200 -15.96 11.81 -22.84
N ASN A 201 -16.16 11.12 -21.71
CA ASN A 201 -15.69 11.50 -20.38
C ASN A 201 -14.75 10.42 -19.80
N TYR A 202 -13.55 10.27 -20.38
CA TYR A 202 -12.51 9.41 -19.81
C TYR A 202 -12.17 9.85 -18.37
N GLN A 203 -12.22 8.91 -17.43
CA GLN A 203 -11.76 9.09 -16.05
C GLN A 203 -10.68 8.04 -15.77
N SER A 204 -9.53 8.49 -15.29
CA SER A 204 -8.41 7.63 -14.89
C SER A 204 -8.36 7.54 -13.36
N PRO A 205 -8.15 6.35 -12.78
CA PRO A 205 -7.98 5.06 -13.46
C PRO A 205 -9.32 4.43 -13.91
N VAL A 206 -9.28 3.56 -14.93
CA VAL A 206 -10.48 2.91 -15.52
C VAL A 206 -10.75 1.57 -14.83
N PRO A 207 -11.94 1.33 -14.27
CA PRO A 207 -12.27 0.08 -13.61
C PRO A 207 -12.64 -1.03 -14.61
N PHE A 208 -12.22 -2.25 -14.32
CA PHE A 208 -12.54 -3.47 -15.06
C PHE A 208 -12.93 -4.60 -14.11
N THR A 209 -13.76 -5.49 -14.64
CA THR A 209 -14.28 -6.66 -13.92
C THR A 209 -14.24 -7.86 -14.86
N VAL A 210 -13.59 -8.94 -14.45
CA VAL A 210 -13.57 -10.21 -15.20
C VAL A 210 -14.05 -11.36 -14.33
N ARG A 211 -14.78 -12.30 -14.94
CA ARG A 211 -15.31 -13.49 -14.25
C ARG A 211 -14.49 -14.73 -14.60
N VAL A 212 -14.07 -15.45 -13.56
CA VAL A 212 -13.31 -16.69 -13.65
C VAL A 212 -14.16 -17.81 -13.05
N PRO A 213 -14.57 -18.83 -13.82
CA PRO A 213 -15.25 -20.01 -13.28
C PRO A 213 -14.41 -20.73 -12.21
N SER A 214 -15.04 -21.19 -11.13
CA SER A 214 -14.29 -21.75 -9.97
C SER A 214 -13.49 -23.01 -10.30
N HIS A 215 -13.83 -23.74 -11.35
CA HIS A 215 -13.10 -24.95 -11.74
C HIS A 215 -11.68 -24.68 -12.26
N TYR A 216 -11.34 -23.42 -12.59
CA TYR A 216 -9.97 -23.01 -12.92
C TYR A 216 -9.12 -22.63 -11.70
N ILE A 217 -9.74 -22.55 -10.51
CA ILE A 217 -9.16 -21.92 -9.34
C ILE A 217 -9.01 -22.93 -8.22
N ALA A 218 -7.81 -23.02 -7.67
CA ALA A 218 -7.54 -23.55 -6.35
C ALA A 218 -7.44 -22.38 -5.36
N LEU A 219 -8.05 -22.52 -4.19
CA LEU A 219 -8.13 -21.43 -3.22
C LEU A 219 -6.81 -21.27 -2.46
N TRP A 220 -6.51 -20.02 -2.08
CA TRP A 220 -5.46 -19.70 -1.13
C TRP A 220 -5.95 -20.01 0.28
N TYR A 221 -5.11 -20.69 1.07
CA TYR A 221 -5.34 -20.96 2.49
C TYR A 221 -4.14 -20.54 3.33
N PRO A 222 -4.35 -20.15 4.60
CA PRO A 222 -3.29 -20.10 5.59
C PRO A 222 -2.61 -21.47 5.70
N HIS A 223 -1.28 -21.49 5.85
CA HIS A 223 -0.49 -22.72 5.77
C HIS A 223 -0.87 -23.79 6.81
N THR A 224 -1.54 -23.40 7.90
CA THR A 224 -1.99 -24.34 8.94
C THR A 224 -3.22 -25.16 8.56
N ILE A 225 -3.98 -24.77 7.53
CA ILE A 225 -5.22 -25.45 7.11
C ILE A 225 -5.27 -25.76 5.61
N GLY A 226 -4.24 -25.40 4.85
CA GLY A 226 -4.17 -25.67 3.42
C GLY A 226 -2.89 -25.12 2.80
N GLN A 227 -2.90 -24.96 1.48
CA GLN A 227 -1.77 -24.41 0.74
C GLN A 227 -2.04 -22.94 0.34
N PRO A 228 -1.05 -22.04 0.46
CA PRO A 228 -1.17 -20.65 0.03
C PRO A 228 -1.00 -20.52 -1.49
N ILE A 229 -1.96 -21.04 -2.26
CA ILE A 229 -1.89 -21.03 -3.72
C ILE A 229 -2.10 -19.60 -4.25
N LEU A 230 -1.14 -19.14 -5.04
CA LEU A 230 -1.14 -17.83 -5.69
C LEU A 230 -1.10 -18.00 -7.21
N TYR A 231 -1.73 -17.06 -7.91
CA TYR A 231 -1.75 -16.97 -9.37
C TYR A 231 -1.13 -15.65 -9.81
N GLU A 232 -0.41 -15.69 -10.94
CA GLU A 232 -0.06 -14.47 -11.65
C GLU A 232 -1.23 -14.09 -12.55
N PHE A 233 -1.89 -12.97 -12.22
CA PHE A 233 -2.90 -12.36 -13.08
C PHE A 233 -2.21 -11.44 -14.07
N GLN A 234 -2.42 -11.69 -15.35
CA GLN A 234 -1.80 -10.99 -16.46
C GLN A 234 -2.84 -10.14 -17.20
N VAL A 235 -2.51 -8.87 -17.42
CA VAL A 235 -3.24 -7.97 -18.32
C VAL A 235 -2.32 -7.58 -19.47
N GLU A 236 -2.75 -7.85 -20.69
CA GLU A 236 -2.05 -7.54 -21.92
C GLU A 236 -2.83 -6.48 -22.71
N CYS A 237 -2.15 -5.37 -23.07
CA CYS A 237 -2.67 -4.24 -23.84
C CYS A 237 -1.51 -3.59 -24.61
N TYR A 238 -1.70 -3.19 -25.87
CA TYR A 238 -0.64 -2.61 -26.73
C TYR A 238 0.66 -3.41 -26.78
N SER A 239 0.59 -4.76 -26.78
CA SER A 239 1.77 -5.65 -26.68
C SER A 239 2.59 -5.49 -25.38
N GLN A 240 2.07 -4.75 -24.40
CA GLN A 240 2.63 -4.65 -23.06
C GLN A 240 1.89 -5.58 -22.11
N ILE A 241 2.63 -6.15 -21.17
CA ILE A 241 2.13 -7.09 -20.19
C ILE A 241 2.39 -6.51 -18.80
N LYS A 242 1.33 -6.38 -18.00
CA LYS A 242 1.44 -6.08 -16.57
C LYS A 242 0.88 -7.25 -15.77
N THR A 243 1.53 -7.57 -14.66
CA THR A 243 1.18 -8.72 -13.83
C THR A 243 0.97 -8.34 -12.37
N LYS A 244 0.14 -9.12 -11.68
CA LYS A 244 -0.06 -9.05 -10.23
C LYS A 244 -0.29 -10.43 -9.66
N GLN A 245 0.43 -10.77 -8.59
CA GLN A 245 0.15 -11.98 -7.81
C GLN A 245 -1.15 -11.81 -7.03
N ILE A 246 -2.05 -12.80 -7.11
CA ILE A 246 -3.33 -12.83 -6.41
C ILE A 246 -3.60 -14.22 -5.80
N GLY A 247 -4.30 -14.25 -4.66
CA GLY A 247 -4.78 -15.48 -4.02
C GLY A 247 -6.30 -15.43 -3.84
N PHE A 248 -7.01 -16.44 -4.36
CA PHE A 248 -8.48 -16.51 -4.27
C PHE A 248 -8.90 -17.08 -2.91
N ARG A 249 -9.58 -16.28 -2.10
CA ARG A 249 -10.04 -16.66 -0.76
C ARG A 249 -11.28 -15.89 -0.31
N THR A 250 -12.11 -16.50 0.52
CA THR A 250 -13.12 -15.79 1.32
C THR A 250 -12.64 -15.73 2.76
N ILE A 251 -12.85 -14.59 3.42
CA ILE A 251 -12.58 -14.41 4.84
C ILE A 251 -13.81 -13.77 5.46
N GLU A 252 -14.37 -14.41 6.47
CA GLU A 252 -15.57 -13.96 7.17
C GLU A 252 -15.29 -13.85 8.66
N LEU A 253 -15.63 -12.70 9.25
CA LEU A 253 -15.68 -12.52 10.70
C LEU A 253 -17.07 -12.94 11.17
N ILE A 254 -17.13 -13.99 11.99
CA ILE A 254 -18.38 -14.52 12.53
C ILE A 254 -18.63 -13.94 13.91
N GLN A 255 -19.84 -13.44 14.11
CA GLN A 255 -20.32 -12.82 15.35
C GLN A 255 -21.72 -13.29 15.74
N ASP A 256 -21.96 -14.59 15.59
CA ASP A 256 -23.22 -15.23 15.96
C ASP A 256 -23.46 -15.12 17.48
N PRO A 257 -24.69 -14.88 17.94
CA PRO A 257 -25.05 -14.90 19.37
C PRO A 257 -24.75 -16.25 20.03
N TYR A 258 -24.22 -16.23 21.26
CA TYR A 258 -24.06 -17.48 22.01
C TYR A 258 -25.40 -18.13 22.41
N THR A 259 -26.48 -17.35 22.44
CA THR A 259 -27.85 -17.85 22.66
C THR A 259 -28.28 -18.92 21.66
N ASP A 260 -27.68 -18.93 20.46
CA ASP A 260 -27.96 -19.94 19.43
C ASP A 260 -27.36 -21.31 19.79
N LEU A 261 -26.35 -21.35 20.68
CA LEU A 261 -25.72 -22.56 21.20
C LEU A 261 -26.26 -22.94 22.59
N ASP A 262 -26.44 -21.95 23.46
CA ASP A 262 -26.96 -22.11 24.82
C ASP A 262 -27.78 -20.86 25.21
N PRO A 263 -29.11 -20.98 25.42
CA PRO A 263 -29.99 -19.87 25.76
C PRO A 263 -29.58 -19.08 27.02
N ASP A 264 -28.78 -19.66 27.90
CA ASP A 264 -28.33 -19.03 29.14
C ASP A 264 -27.05 -18.19 28.96
N LEU A 265 -26.40 -18.23 27.79
CA LEU A 265 -25.19 -17.46 27.48
C LEU A 265 -25.50 -16.15 26.76
N ASN A 266 -24.99 -15.04 27.29
CA ASN A 266 -25.06 -13.72 26.66
C ASN A 266 -23.77 -13.38 25.89
N GLY A 267 -23.91 -12.62 24.80
CA GLY A 267 -22.79 -12.13 23.98
C GLY A 267 -22.75 -12.76 22.58
N THR A 268 -21.71 -12.45 21.84
CA THR A 268 -21.48 -12.95 20.48
C THR A 268 -20.13 -13.64 20.37
N SER A 269 -20.05 -14.57 19.44
CA SER A 269 -18.78 -15.13 19.00
C SER A 269 -17.91 -14.07 18.31
N PHE A 270 -16.62 -14.37 18.16
CA PHE A 270 -15.68 -13.54 17.40
C PHE A 270 -14.58 -14.46 16.87
N TYR A 271 -14.78 -15.00 15.67
CA TYR A 271 -13.80 -15.90 15.04
C TYR A 271 -13.84 -15.76 13.53
N PHE A 272 -12.82 -16.28 12.86
CA PHE A 272 -12.71 -16.21 11.41
C PHE A 272 -13.07 -17.54 10.76
N LYS A 273 -13.78 -17.47 9.63
CA LYS A 273 -13.83 -18.55 8.65
C LYS A 273 -13.02 -18.15 7.42
N VAL A 274 -12.18 -19.05 6.94
CA VAL A 274 -11.47 -18.90 5.67
C VAL A 274 -11.94 -19.99 4.73
N ASN A 275 -12.51 -19.61 3.58
CA ASN A 275 -13.10 -20.56 2.63
C ASN A 275 -14.09 -21.54 3.30
N ASN A 276 -14.99 -21.00 4.12
CA ASN A 276 -15.97 -21.72 4.96
C ASN A 276 -15.37 -22.64 6.06
N GLN A 277 -14.06 -22.67 6.25
CA GLN A 277 -13.42 -23.43 7.33
C GLN A 277 -13.13 -22.53 8.53
N THR A 278 -13.62 -22.91 9.71
CA THR A 278 -13.31 -22.22 10.97
C THR A 278 -11.81 -22.28 11.24
N LEU A 279 -11.22 -21.14 11.56
CA LEU A 279 -9.79 -21.01 11.83
C LEU A 279 -9.55 -20.43 13.23
N PHE A 280 -8.87 -21.21 14.06
CA PHE A 280 -8.33 -20.69 15.31
C PHE A 280 -7.06 -19.89 15.01
N ILE A 281 -7.05 -18.62 15.41
CA ILE A 281 -5.90 -17.73 15.19
C ILE A 281 -4.78 -18.09 16.16
N LYS A 282 -3.63 -18.46 15.62
CA LYS A 282 -2.37 -18.68 16.36
C LYS A 282 -1.39 -17.64 15.85
N GLY A 283 -1.03 -16.68 16.70
CA GLY A 283 -0.31 -15.52 16.21
C GLY A 283 0.37 -14.69 17.27
N SER A 284 0.94 -13.60 16.79
CA SER A 284 1.58 -12.57 17.61
C SER A 284 1.36 -11.19 16.99
N ASN A 285 1.81 -10.15 17.69
CA ASN A 285 1.78 -8.79 17.18
C ASN A 285 3.14 -8.48 16.53
N TRP A 286 3.09 -7.99 15.30
CA TRP A 286 4.23 -7.44 14.59
C TRP A 286 4.40 -5.96 14.93
N ILE A 287 5.63 -5.60 15.29
CA ILE A 287 6.09 -4.23 15.54
C ILE A 287 7.23 -3.91 14.56
N PRO A 288 7.57 -2.64 14.34
CA PRO A 288 8.72 -2.28 13.51
C PRO A 288 9.97 -3.03 13.93
N ALA A 289 10.64 -3.67 12.98
CA ALA A 289 11.73 -4.61 13.26
C ALA A 289 13.07 -3.92 13.61
N ASP A 290 13.16 -2.61 13.38
CA ASP A 290 14.25 -1.70 13.78
C ASP A 290 13.64 -0.28 13.90
N SER A 291 14.28 0.60 14.66
CA SER A 291 13.92 2.03 14.70
C SER A 291 14.30 2.78 13.43
N PHE A 292 15.13 2.17 12.58
CA PHE A 292 15.67 2.72 11.34
C PHE A 292 15.29 1.82 10.15
N GLN A 293 14.23 2.17 9.43
CA GLN A 293 13.63 1.33 8.39
C GLN A 293 14.54 1.02 7.20
N GLU A 294 15.55 1.85 6.95
CA GLU A 294 16.56 1.64 5.92
C GLU A 294 17.44 0.42 6.18
N ARG A 295 17.50 -0.07 7.44
CA ARG A 295 18.27 -1.26 7.81
C ARG A 295 17.50 -2.56 7.60
N ILE A 296 16.18 -2.47 7.43
CA ILE A 296 15.31 -3.62 7.21
C ILE A 296 15.39 -4.04 5.75
N THR A 297 16.21 -5.07 5.50
CA THR A 297 16.38 -5.69 4.18
C THR A 297 15.29 -6.73 3.92
N GLN A 298 15.13 -7.10 2.64
CA GLN A 298 14.20 -8.17 2.26
C GLN A 298 14.61 -9.51 2.90
N GLU A 299 15.91 -9.80 2.94
CA GLU A 299 16.45 -11.02 3.55
C GLU A 299 16.14 -11.08 5.05
N TYR A 300 16.19 -9.94 5.74
CA TYR A 300 15.85 -9.87 7.15
C TYR A 300 14.35 -10.12 7.39
N LEU A 301 13.47 -9.53 6.57
CA LEU A 301 12.03 -9.81 6.61
C LEU A 301 11.73 -11.29 6.33
N GLU A 302 12.41 -11.88 5.35
CA GLU A 302 12.26 -13.28 4.99
C GLU A 302 12.60 -14.21 6.16
N VAL A 303 13.71 -13.95 6.87
CA VAL A 303 14.09 -14.71 8.08
C VAL A 303 13.01 -14.62 9.15
N LEU A 304 12.50 -13.42 9.44
CA LEU A 304 11.50 -13.21 10.50
C LEU A 304 10.16 -13.88 10.16
N LEU A 305 9.66 -13.72 8.92
CA LEU A 305 8.39 -14.31 8.51
C LEU A 305 8.47 -15.83 8.36
N LYS A 306 9.59 -16.38 7.87
CA LYS A 306 9.82 -17.83 7.89
C LYS A 306 9.86 -18.38 9.30
N SER A 307 10.50 -17.68 10.24
CA SER A 307 10.51 -18.08 11.65
C SER A 307 9.09 -18.12 12.23
N ALA A 308 8.22 -17.16 11.86
CA ALA A 308 6.82 -17.18 12.25
C ALA A 308 6.07 -18.40 11.66
N ALA A 309 6.23 -18.67 10.37
CA ALA A 309 5.64 -19.84 9.73
C ALA A 309 6.10 -21.16 10.37
N GLU A 310 7.41 -21.32 10.63
CA GLU A 310 7.99 -22.49 11.30
C GLU A 310 7.47 -22.66 12.74
N ALA A 311 7.14 -21.56 13.42
CA ALA A 311 6.46 -21.56 14.71
C ALA A 311 4.94 -21.86 14.62
N ASN A 312 4.43 -22.21 13.44
CA ASN A 312 3.01 -22.46 13.14
C ASN A 312 2.08 -21.25 13.41
N ILE A 313 2.60 -20.02 13.25
CA ILE A 313 1.83 -18.77 13.35
C ILE A 313 1.06 -18.53 12.05
N ASN A 314 -0.27 -18.59 12.11
CA ASN A 314 -1.13 -18.37 10.93
C ASN A 314 -1.65 -16.93 10.78
N MET A 315 -1.41 -16.04 11.75
CA MET A 315 -1.74 -14.63 11.63
C MET A 315 -0.73 -13.76 12.39
N LEU A 316 -0.35 -12.63 11.80
CA LEU A 316 0.36 -11.54 12.47
C LEU A 316 -0.53 -10.30 12.50
N ARG A 317 -0.57 -9.62 13.64
CA ARG A 317 -1.20 -8.28 13.73
C ARG A 317 -0.15 -7.21 13.54
N VAL A 318 -0.19 -6.48 12.43
CA VAL A 318 0.62 -5.27 12.23
C VAL A 318 0.04 -4.18 13.14
N TRP A 319 0.72 -3.94 14.25
CA TRP A 319 0.23 -3.08 15.33
C TRP A 319 0.24 -1.59 14.95
N GLY A 320 -0.85 -0.89 15.28
CA GLY A 320 -1.09 0.50 14.86
C GLY A 320 -0.14 1.57 15.41
N GLY A 321 0.75 1.27 16.36
CA GLY A 321 1.77 2.23 16.78
C GLY A 321 3.09 2.14 16.00
N GLY A 322 3.17 1.19 15.05
CA GLY A 322 4.27 1.04 14.12
C GLY A 322 4.05 1.81 12.81
N LEU A 323 4.21 1.10 11.70
CA LEU A 323 4.06 1.62 10.34
C LEU A 323 3.35 0.61 9.43
N TYR A 324 2.83 1.08 8.30
CA TYR A 324 2.44 0.18 7.21
C TYR A 324 3.71 -0.44 6.64
N GLU A 325 3.81 -1.77 6.72
CA GLU A 325 5.02 -2.48 6.33
C GLU A 325 5.37 -2.35 4.85
N LYS A 326 6.59 -2.75 4.50
CA LYS A 326 7.05 -2.72 3.10
C LYS A 326 6.27 -3.72 2.25
N LYS A 327 6.23 -3.50 0.93
CA LYS A 327 5.54 -4.38 -0.02
C LYS A 327 5.99 -5.84 0.13
N GLU A 328 7.28 -6.05 0.33
CA GLU A 328 7.92 -7.36 0.46
C GLU A 328 7.39 -8.14 1.68
N PHE A 329 7.04 -7.45 2.78
CA PHE A 329 6.46 -8.09 3.96
C PHE A 329 5.11 -8.76 3.62
N TYR A 330 4.22 -8.06 2.92
CA TYR A 330 2.92 -8.61 2.55
C TYR A 330 3.05 -9.71 1.49
N GLU A 331 3.96 -9.54 0.52
CA GLU A 331 4.21 -10.58 -0.49
C GLU A 331 4.77 -11.86 0.13
N LEU A 332 5.69 -11.74 1.10
CA LEU A 332 6.19 -12.88 1.86
C LEU A 332 5.09 -13.52 2.72
N ALA A 333 4.23 -12.72 3.36
CA ALA A 333 3.09 -13.23 4.13
C ALA A 333 2.08 -14.00 3.26
N ASP A 334 1.78 -13.48 2.07
CA ASP A 334 0.93 -14.16 1.08
C ASP A 334 1.56 -15.51 0.65
N GLN A 335 2.86 -15.54 0.36
CA GLN A 335 3.58 -16.76 -0.03
C GLN A 335 3.68 -17.80 1.09
N LEU A 336 3.89 -17.35 2.33
CA LEU A 336 4.03 -18.21 3.51
C LEU A 336 2.68 -18.63 4.11
N GLY A 337 1.56 -18.13 3.59
CA GLY A 337 0.24 -18.45 4.12
C GLY A 337 0.04 -17.89 5.54
N ILE A 338 0.52 -16.68 5.80
CA ILE A 338 0.35 -15.95 7.05
C ILE A 338 -0.67 -14.83 6.80
N MET A 339 -1.78 -14.85 7.53
CA MET A 339 -2.77 -13.77 7.45
C MET A 339 -2.28 -12.52 8.18
N ILE A 340 -2.73 -11.35 7.72
CA ILE A 340 -2.40 -10.08 8.37
C ILE A 340 -3.68 -9.47 8.95
N TRP A 341 -3.67 -9.23 10.26
CA TRP A 341 -4.56 -8.27 10.89
C TRP A 341 -3.90 -6.89 10.78
N GLN A 342 -4.43 -6.04 9.91
CA GLN A 342 -3.86 -4.72 9.66
C GLN A 342 -4.58 -3.66 10.50
N ASP A 343 -3.89 -3.10 11.49
CA ASP A 343 -4.36 -1.86 12.10
C ASP A 343 -4.08 -0.68 11.15
N PHE A 344 -4.87 0.38 11.24
CA PHE A 344 -4.41 1.70 10.80
C PHE A 344 -3.39 2.23 11.80
N MET A 345 -2.48 3.10 11.36
CA MET A 345 -1.37 3.60 12.20
C MET A 345 -1.84 4.65 13.24
N PHE A 346 -2.64 4.20 14.20
CA PHE A 346 -3.08 4.87 15.41
C PHE A 346 -3.02 3.85 16.55
N SER A 347 -2.47 4.22 17.71
CA SER A 347 -2.43 3.36 18.90
C SER A 347 -2.47 4.18 20.17
N ASP A 348 -3.29 3.74 21.13
CA ASP A 348 -3.39 4.23 22.52
C ASP A 348 -3.56 5.76 22.70
N SER A 349 -3.89 6.46 21.61
CA SER A 349 -4.29 7.86 21.54
C SER A 349 -5.11 8.06 20.26
N LEU A 350 -6.27 8.73 20.37
CA LEU A 350 -7.18 9.03 19.25
C LEU A 350 -7.61 10.50 19.29
#